data_AF-A0A949CJD0-F1
#
_entry.id   AF-A0A949CJD0-F1
#
_cell.length_a   1.000
_cell.length_b   1.000
_cell.length_c   1.000
_cell.angle_alpha   90.00
_cell.angle_beta   90.00
_cell.angle_gamma   90.00
#
_symmetry.space_group_name_H-M   'P 1'
#
loop_
_entity.id
_entity.type
_entity.pdbx_description
1 polymer ?
#
loop_
_entity_poly.entity_id
_entity_poly.type
_entity_poly.pdbx_seq_one_letter_code
_entity_poly.pdbx_strand_id
1 'polypeptide(L)'
;MNKYYFCLSFLPILFFSSCTGKSESGPRTYKVTGNVSYQGKPVPEATLLFKKVDQSRGAVGQTNSDGKFQLTTFELDDGALVGEYQVSIVCYEKPRLNASEAEMYHLKNKLPAKYEDVKKSGLTATVVDNDRNTFNFDLK
;
A
#
# COMPACT_ATOMS: atom_id res chain seq x y z
N MET A 1 -55.21 -51.98 13.29
CA MET A 1 -56.04 -50.81 12.95
C MET A 1 -55.99 -49.83 14.11
N ASN A 2 -55.26 -48.72 13.94
CA ASN A 2 -55.59 -47.35 14.40
C ASN A 2 -54.34 -46.46 14.31
N LYS A 3 -54.45 -45.42 13.48
CA LYS A 3 -53.49 -44.35 13.17
C LYS A 3 -53.63 -43.22 14.19
N TYR A 4 -52.54 -42.60 14.68
CA TYR A 4 -52.40 -41.14 14.93
C TYR A 4 -50.89 -40.79 14.98
N TYR A 5 -50.30 -40.15 13.96
CA TYR A 5 -49.93 -38.71 13.81
C TYR A 5 -48.85 -38.22 14.80
N PHE A 6 -47.64 -37.87 14.34
CA PHE A 6 -47.22 -36.56 13.79
C PHE A 6 -46.64 -35.64 14.88
N CYS A 7 -45.32 -35.48 14.91
CA CYS A 7 -44.66 -34.18 15.06
C CYS A 7 -43.14 -34.35 14.84
N LEU A 8 -42.70 -34.17 13.59
CA LEU A 8 -41.29 -33.89 13.31
C LEU A 8 -40.97 -32.52 13.92
N SER A 9 -40.26 -32.49 15.04
CA SER A 9 -39.68 -31.25 15.57
C SER A 9 -38.44 -30.90 14.76
N PHE A 10 -38.64 -30.14 13.69
CA PHE A 10 -37.57 -29.47 12.94
C PHE A 10 -37.18 -28.23 13.76
N LEU A 11 -36.11 -28.32 14.54
CA LEU A 11 -35.55 -27.19 15.29
C LEU A 11 -34.73 -26.33 14.32
N PRO A 12 -35.13 -25.10 13.98
CA PRO A 12 -34.32 -24.26 13.11
C PRO A 12 -33.16 -23.72 13.93
N ILE A 13 -31.94 -24.18 13.62
CA ILE A 13 -30.71 -23.60 14.13
C ILE A 13 -30.59 -22.21 13.48
N LEU A 14 -30.96 -21.19 14.25
CA LEU A 14 -30.71 -19.79 13.96
C LEU A 14 -29.20 -19.57 13.84
N PHE A 15 -28.69 -19.59 12.61
CA PHE A 15 -27.41 -19.00 12.26
C PHE A 15 -27.53 -17.49 12.46
N PHE A 16 -27.20 -17.00 13.66
CA PHE A 16 -26.81 -15.61 13.83
C PHE A 16 -25.45 -15.42 13.18
N SER A 17 -25.45 -15.19 11.87
CA SER A 17 -24.33 -14.57 11.16
C SER A 17 -24.21 -13.14 11.66
N SER A 18 -23.52 -12.98 12.78
CA SER A 18 -23.01 -11.67 13.21
C SER A 18 -21.90 -11.28 12.23
N CYS A 19 -22.28 -10.59 11.16
CA CYS A 19 -21.34 -9.77 10.40
C CYS A 19 -20.82 -8.70 11.37
N THR A 20 -19.62 -8.91 11.89
CA THR A 20 -18.81 -7.87 12.51
C THR A 20 -18.41 -6.86 11.43
N GLY A 21 -19.35 -5.97 11.08
CA GLY A 21 -19.08 -4.77 10.31
C GLY A 21 -18.18 -3.86 11.15
N LYS A 22 -16.87 -3.96 10.94
CA LYS A 22 -15.90 -3.01 11.47
C LYS A 22 -16.32 -1.64 10.94
N SER A 23 -16.85 -0.79 11.82
CA SER A 23 -17.19 0.58 11.50
C SER A 23 -15.89 1.31 11.13
N GLU A 24 -15.60 1.46 9.84
CA GLU A 24 -14.53 2.31 9.33
C GLU A 24 -14.88 3.78 9.66
N SER A 25 -14.46 4.26 10.83
CA SER A 25 -14.63 5.67 11.23
C SER A 25 -13.58 6.59 10.59
N GLY A 26 -13.11 6.27 9.39
CA GLY A 26 -12.02 6.94 8.70
C GLY A 26 -12.38 7.32 7.27
N PRO A 27 -11.67 8.31 6.68
CA PRO A 27 -11.81 8.61 5.26
C PRO A 27 -11.53 7.37 4.41
N ARG A 28 -12.41 7.08 3.44
CA ARG A 28 -12.26 5.94 2.54
C ARG A 28 -10.97 6.05 1.73
N THR A 29 -10.22 4.96 1.70
CA THR A 29 -9.06 4.77 0.82
C THR A 29 -9.45 3.94 -0.41
N TYR A 30 -8.63 4.04 -1.45
CA TYR A 30 -8.77 3.30 -2.70
C TYR A 30 -7.48 2.55 -2.95
N LYS A 31 -7.59 1.27 -3.31
CA LYS A 31 -6.44 0.40 -3.54
C LYS A 31 -5.51 1.04 -4.57
N VAL A 32 -4.24 1.20 -4.21
CA VAL A 32 -3.19 1.70 -5.11
C VAL A 32 -2.11 0.66 -5.26
N THR A 33 -1.78 0.36 -6.51
CA THR A 33 -0.74 -0.59 -6.89
C THR A 33 0.21 0.02 -7.91
N GLY A 34 1.33 -0.64 -8.17
CA GLY A 34 2.23 -0.15 -9.20
C GLY A 34 3.54 -0.90 -9.30
N ASN A 35 4.45 -0.38 -10.11
CA ASN A 35 5.82 -0.86 -10.21
C ASN A 35 6.83 0.29 -10.25
N VAL A 36 8.06 -0.01 -9.86
CA VAL A 36 9.22 0.87 -9.95
C VAL A 36 10.32 0.15 -10.71
N SER A 37 10.83 0.82 -11.74
CA SER A 37 12.01 0.38 -12.47
C SER A 37 13.07 1.49 -12.49
N TYR A 38 14.34 1.12 -12.57
CA TYR A 38 15.44 2.06 -12.79
C TYR A 38 16.32 1.52 -13.90
N GLN A 39 16.48 2.32 -14.97
CA GLN A 39 17.23 1.92 -16.17
C GLN A 39 16.73 0.57 -16.75
N GLY A 40 15.41 0.36 -16.74
CA GLY A 40 14.76 -0.84 -17.28
C GLY A 40 14.84 -2.07 -16.38
N LYS A 41 15.39 -1.97 -15.16
CA LYS A 41 15.44 -3.08 -14.19
C LYS A 41 14.48 -2.82 -13.03
N PRO A 42 13.76 -3.84 -12.53
CA PRO A 42 12.96 -3.69 -11.32
C PRO A 42 13.80 -3.22 -10.14
N VAL A 43 13.24 -2.34 -9.30
CA VAL A 43 13.90 -1.86 -8.09
C VAL A 43 13.27 -2.53 -6.87
N PRO A 44 13.91 -3.55 -6.26
CA PRO A 44 13.39 -4.18 -5.06
C PRO A 44 13.68 -3.35 -3.80
N GLU A 45 12.81 -3.49 -2.79
CA GLU A 45 12.96 -2.88 -1.46
C GLU A 45 13.10 -1.35 -1.49
N ALA A 46 12.61 -0.71 -2.54
CA ALA A 46 12.48 0.73 -2.61
C ALA A 46 11.30 1.16 -1.74
N THR A 47 11.50 2.20 -0.94
CA THR A 47 10.44 2.84 -0.17
C THR A 47 9.89 4.01 -0.97
N LEU A 48 8.57 4.04 -1.11
CA LEU A 48 7.82 5.11 -1.76
C LEU A 48 7.10 5.95 -0.71
N LEU A 49 7.14 7.27 -0.89
CA LEU A 49 6.30 8.21 -0.18
C LEU A 49 5.43 8.96 -1.18
N PHE A 50 4.12 8.79 -1.05
CA PHE A 50 3.11 9.57 -1.74
C PHE A 50 2.70 10.71 -0.82
N LYS A 51 3.36 11.87 -0.98
CA LYS A 51 3.03 13.08 -0.23
C LYS A 51 1.87 13.79 -0.93
N LYS A 52 0.75 13.93 -0.22
CA LYS A 52 -0.42 14.60 -0.76
C LYS A 52 -0.19 16.10 -0.93
N VAL A 53 -0.65 16.68 -2.03
CA VAL A 53 -0.41 18.09 -2.37
C VAL A 53 -1.09 19.03 -1.36
N ASP A 54 -2.31 18.68 -0.92
CA ASP A 54 -3.07 19.44 0.08
C ASP A 54 -2.52 19.34 1.52
N GLN A 55 -1.37 18.69 1.70
CA GLN A 55 -0.71 18.43 2.99
C GLN A 55 -1.51 17.59 3.98
N SER A 56 -2.65 17.02 3.57
CA SER A 56 -3.32 15.99 4.36
C SER A 56 -2.59 14.66 4.23
N ARG A 57 -3.17 13.59 4.80
CA ARG A 57 -2.46 12.32 4.98
C ARG A 57 -1.94 11.74 3.65
N GLY A 58 -0.64 11.47 3.63
CA GLY A 58 0.04 10.74 2.56
C GLY A 58 -0.10 9.23 2.69
N ALA A 59 0.46 8.52 1.72
CA ALA A 59 0.54 7.06 1.74
C ALA A 59 1.99 6.62 1.53
N VAL A 60 2.32 5.41 1.97
CA VAL A 60 3.66 4.82 1.81
C VAL A 60 3.56 3.44 1.20
N GLY A 61 4.63 2.98 0.58
CA GLY A 61 4.72 1.61 0.06
C GLY A 61 6.17 1.14 0.01
N GLN A 62 6.35 -0.17 -0.11
CA GLN A 62 7.67 -0.76 -0.36
C GLN A 62 7.56 -1.72 -1.54
N THR A 63 8.56 -1.70 -2.43
CA THR A 63 8.58 -2.64 -3.55
C THR A 63 9.06 -4.03 -3.13
N ASN A 64 8.45 -5.05 -3.71
CA ASN A 64 8.90 -6.43 -3.60
C ASN A 64 10.06 -6.74 -4.58
N SER A 65 10.48 -8.00 -4.67
CA SER A 65 11.56 -8.46 -5.56
C SER A 65 11.37 -8.09 -7.03
N ASP A 66 10.12 -7.97 -7.47
CA ASP A 66 9.72 -7.67 -8.85
C ASP A 66 9.52 -6.17 -9.08
N GLY A 67 9.88 -5.32 -8.10
CA GLY A 67 9.68 -3.87 -8.16
C GLY A 67 8.22 -3.45 -7.98
N LYS A 68 7.31 -4.35 -7.61
CA LYS A 68 5.88 -4.04 -7.45
C LYS A 68 5.59 -3.54 -6.04
N PHE A 69 4.70 -2.56 -5.91
CA PHE A 69 4.27 -2.02 -4.62
C PHE A 69 2.75 -2.01 -4.48
N GLN A 70 2.30 -1.99 -3.23
CA GLN A 70 0.96 -1.59 -2.81
C GLN A 70 1.11 -0.47 -1.78
N LEU A 71 0.18 0.48 -1.76
CA LEU A 71 0.23 1.58 -0.79
C LEU A 71 -0.58 1.28 0.46
N THR A 72 -0.14 1.89 1.55
CA THR A 72 -0.78 1.89 2.87
C THR A 72 -0.93 3.33 3.36
N THR A 73 -2.10 3.66 3.89
CA THR A 73 -2.43 4.94 4.52
C THR A 73 -2.77 4.78 6.00
N PHE A 74 -3.67 3.86 6.34
CA PHE A 74 -4.11 3.59 7.72
C PHE A 74 -3.91 2.14 8.12
N GLU A 75 -4.37 1.20 7.30
CA GLU A 75 -4.22 -0.24 7.47
C GLU A 75 -3.40 -0.83 6.32
N LEU A 76 -2.74 -1.96 6.58
CA LEU A 76 -1.87 -2.60 5.58
C LEU A 76 -2.63 -2.83 4.25
N ASP A 77 -2.03 -2.33 3.16
CA ASP A 77 -2.53 -2.43 1.78
C ASP A 77 -3.90 -1.79 1.52
N ASP A 78 -4.37 -0.89 2.41
CA ASP A 78 -5.64 -0.16 2.25
C ASP A 78 -5.62 0.89 1.13
N GLY A 79 -4.45 1.19 0.55
CA GLY A 79 -4.28 2.13 -0.55
C GLY A 79 -4.09 3.57 -0.11
N ALA A 80 -4.76 4.51 -0.79
CA ALA A 80 -4.61 5.95 -0.59
C ALA A 80 -5.92 6.71 -0.72
N LEU A 81 -5.96 7.91 -0.14
CA LEU A 81 -7.09 8.83 -0.30
C LEU A 81 -7.12 9.41 -1.72
N VAL A 82 -8.32 9.75 -2.22
CA VAL A 82 -8.47 10.45 -3.51
C VAL A 82 -7.75 11.79 -3.51
N GLY A 83 -6.99 12.08 -4.57
CA GLY A 83 -6.39 13.38 -4.82
C GLY A 83 -5.00 13.32 -5.44
N GLU A 84 -4.31 14.46 -5.42
CA GLU A 84 -3.01 14.66 -6.06
C GLU A 84 -1.85 14.40 -5.11
N TYR A 85 -0.81 13.75 -5.62
CA TYR A 85 0.38 13.36 -4.87
C TYR A 85 1.67 13.73 -5.60
N GLN A 86 2.65 14.20 -4.81
CA GLN A 86 4.06 14.23 -5.17
C GLN A 86 4.73 12.97 -4.61
N VAL A 87 5.59 12.34 -5.39
CA VAL A 87 6.16 11.03 -5.03
C VAL A 87 7.67 11.16 -4.83
N SER A 88 8.18 10.61 -3.73
CA SER A 88 9.61 10.30 -3.59
C SER A 88 9.82 8.80 -3.50
N ILE A 89 10.97 8.35 -3.98
CA ILE A 89 11.38 6.95 -4.02
C ILE A 89 12.84 6.88 -3.60
N VAL A 90 13.11 6.09 -2.56
CA VAL A 90 14.46 5.84 -2.04
C VAL A 90 14.74 4.35 -2.02
N CYS A 91 15.98 3.96 -2.25
CA CYS A 91 16.42 2.57 -2.09
C CYS A 91 17.84 2.59 -1.53
N TYR A 92 17.98 2.40 -0.22
CA TYR A 92 19.29 2.41 0.42
C TYR A 92 19.98 1.06 0.28
N GLU A 93 21.31 1.06 0.34
CA GLU A 93 22.08 -0.15 0.53
C GLU A 93 21.68 -0.85 1.83
N LYS A 94 21.73 -2.19 1.84
CA LYS A 94 21.54 -2.92 3.08
C LYS A 94 22.79 -2.76 3.93
N PRO A 95 22.66 -2.46 5.23
CA PRO A 95 23.79 -2.52 6.13
C PRO A 95 24.37 -3.93 6.12
N ARG A 96 25.70 -4.03 6.20
CA ARG A 96 26.37 -5.31 6.42
C ARG A 96 26.00 -5.81 7.83
N LEU A 97 25.99 -7.12 8.05
CA LEU A 97 25.63 -7.75 9.33
C LEU A 97 26.42 -7.21 10.53
N ASN A 98 27.62 -6.67 10.30
CA ASN A 98 28.50 -6.07 11.31
C ASN A 98 28.76 -4.57 11.07
N ALA A 99 27.85 -3.89 10.36
CA ALA A 99 27.98 -2.45 10.14
C ALA A 99 27.94 -1.72 11.49
N SER A 100 28.93 -0.86 11.71
CA SER A 100 28.91 0.07 12.84
C SER A 100 27.73 1.04 12.72
N GLU A 101 27.32 1.64 13.85
CA GLU A 101 26.30 2.70 13.84
C GLU A 101 26.67 3.83 12.88
N ALA A 102 27.95 4.22 12.85
CA ALA A 102 28.45 5.21 11.90
C ALA A 102 28.19 4.79 10.44
N GLU A 103 28.42 3.55 10.06
CA GLU A 103 28.15 3.05 8.70
C GLU A 103 26.66 3.05 8.35
N MET A 104 25.78 2.85 9.33
CA MET A 104 24.32 2.94 9.11
C MET A 104 23.87 4.35 8.73
N TYR A 105 24.50 5.39 9.28
CA TYR A 105 24.20 6.78 8.91
C TYR A 105 24.72 7.17 7.52
N HIS A 106 25.60 6.35 6.92
CA HIS A 106 26.18 6.59 5.60
C HIS A 106 25.63 5.64 4.53
N LEU A 107 24.49 4.97 4.77
CA LEU A 107 23.88 4.11 3.77
C LEU A 107 23.59 4.91 2.50
N LYS A 108 24.18 4.46 1.40
CA LYS A 108 24.08 5.13 0.12
C LYS A 108 22.74 4.80 -0.54
N ASN A 109 22.06 5.83 -1.05
CA ASN A 109 20.91 5.65 -1.93
C ASN A 109 21.38 5.12 -3.30
N LYS A 110 20.77 4.02 -3.75
CA LYS A 110 21.04 3.39 -5.05
C LYS A 110 20.39 4.12 -6.22
N LEU A 111 19.45 5.02 -5.93
CA LEU A 111 18.74 5.83 -6.92
C LEU A 111 19.35 7.24 -7.02
N PRO A 112 19.20 7.92 -8.17
CA PRO A 112 19.57 9.33 -8.29
C PRO A 112 18.93 10.20 -7.22
N ALA A 113 19.72 11.08 -6.60
CA ALA A 113 19.32 11.89 -5.43
C ALA A 113 18.05 12.74 -5.64
N LYS A 114 17.72 13.10 -6.90
CA LYS A 114 16.49 13.84 -7.22
C LYS A 114 15.23 13.11 -6.76
N TYR A 115 15.22 11.77 -6.77
CA TYR A 115 14.03 10.97 -6.45
C TYR A 115 13.73 10.90 -4.95
N GLU A 116 14.68 11.27 -4.09
CA GLU A 116 14.49 11.32 -2.63
C GLU A 116 13.65 12.53 -2.19
N ASP A 117 13.69 13.62 -2.97
CA ASP A 117 12.99 14.86 -2.66
C ASP A 117 11.67 14.93 -3.44
N VAL A 118 10.54 14.92 -2.71
CA VAL A 118 9.18 14.99 -3.28
C VAL A 118 8.97 16.19 -4.22
N LYS A 119 9.72 17.29 -4.04
CA LYS A 119 9.61 18.48 -4.90
C LYS A 119 10.52 18.41 -6.13
N LYS A 120 11.62 17.66 -6.07
CA LYS A 120 12.62 17.57 -7.16
C LYS A 120 12.52 16.29 -7.97
N SER A 121 11.79 15.29 -7.48
CA SER A 121 11.66 13.99 -8.15
C SER A 121 11.00 14.11 -9.53
N GLY A 122 10.10 15.07 -9.69
CA GLY A 122 9.23 15.18 -10.87
C GLY A 122 8.19 14.06 -10.98
N LEU A 123 8.05 13.22 -9.94
CA LEU A 123 7.13 12.10 -9.90
C LEU A 123 5.80 12.53 -9.27
N THR A 124 4.70 12.17 -9.92
CA THR A 124 3.34 12.54 -9.48
C THR A 124 2.39 11.36 -9.65
N ALA A 125 1.31 11.36 -8.86
CA ALA A 125 0.22 10.40 -9.01
C ALA A 125 -1.12 11.04 -8.63
N THR A 126 -2.18 10.68 -9.34
CA THR A 126 -3.55 11.13 -9.08
C THR A 126 -4.39 9.92 -8.71
N VAL A 127 -4.78 9.83 -7.45
CA VAL A 127 -5.64 8.74 -6.95
C VAL A 127 -7.10 9.13 -7.17
N VAL A 128 -7.87 8.27 -7.82
CA VAL A 128 -9.29 8.44 -8.11
C VAL A 128 -10.15 7.47 -7.32
N ASP A 129 -11.45 7.75 -7.24
CA ASP A 129 -12.45 7.06 -6.42
C ASP A 129 -12.93 5.71 -7.00
N ASN A 130 -12.04 4.97 -7.67
CA ASN A 130 -12.33 3.68 -8.28
C ASN A 130 -11.05 2.82 -8.38
N ASP A 131 -11.16 1.59 -8.89
CA ASP A 131 -10.07 0.60 -8.90
C ASP A 131 -8.99 0.80 -9.98
N ARG A 132 -8.94 1.97 -10.64
CA ARG A 132 -7.98 2.25 -11.73
C ARG A 132 -6.64 2.80 -11.26
N ASN A 133 -6.34 2.78 -9.97
CA ASN A 133 -5.13 3.37 -9.40
C ASN A 133 -3.92 2.43 -9.52
N THR A 134 -3.34 2.36 -10.72
CA THR A 134 -2.08 1.66 -10.99
C THR A 134 -1.05 2.65 -11.55
N PHE A 135 0.11 2.77 -10.89
CA PHE A 135 1.16 3.73 -11.28
C PHE A 135 2.50 3.03 -11.52
N ASN A 136 3.13 3.33 -12.67
CA ASN A 136 4.44 2.80 -13.02
C ASN A 136 5.47 3.93 -13.04
N PHE A 137 6.58 3.75 -12.30
CA PHE A 137 7.65 4.74 -12.22
C PHE A 137 8.92 4.19 -12.87
N ASP A 138 9.17 4.63 -14.12
CA ASP A 138 10.37 4.28 -14.87
C ASP A 138 11.49 5.31 -14.70
N LEU A 139 12.29 5.11 -13.66
CA LEU A 139 13.36 6.00 -13.26
C LEU A 139 14.53 6.01 -14.26
N LYS A 140 15.17 7.17 -14.42
CA LYS A 140 16.23 7.47 -15.39
C LYS A 140 17.52 7.89 -14.70
#